data_AF-A0AA36NA56-F1
#
_entry.id   AF-A0AA36NA56-F1
#
_cell.length_a   1.000
_cell.length_b   1.000
_cell.length_c   1.000
_cell.angle_alpha   90.00
_cell.angle_beta   90.00
_cell.angle_gamma   90.00
#
_symmetry.space_group_name_H-M   'P 1'
#
loop_
_entity.id
_entity.type
_entity.pdbx_description
1 polymer ?
#
loop_
_entity_poly.entity_id
_entity_poly.type
_entity_poly.pdbx_seq_one_letter_code
_entity_poly.pdbx_strand_id
1 'polypeptide(L)'
;MGSKGQSGGRRRRMGRRAKGSGGKGGYSPTDLLGEWLDAQDNSVIVQPGPGRAGPLTARLARKGGREQVLSVRREPEMGLWACGNAVLDLPASSANVLVWAAYDGRRSVWRRKEAAEDAEPEDLLPWLLRVPAMPGIAKGAEQEPQAKGANGREGNPPRVRRQRNWSSISMDSDLAGVFVGSAEDRPEGSEGGGEVQKTQECGQQPPEAKVCEGQAAKVPAHFETHNSAADAARVAAILDARQVLGAASNFQEILSYILIDHDLLRQEGEDPMVPPIDSALWQRLPEAPRRNVLHRLAAHGSSVPGSYVAEFPAGNWGEIFVGRHQFPVAYVDIQALLKRYTLAEDNVASRASAMARVLALYRALENPVLPAKHRSSHQLCCFGPSSKGCDDIEYELFASPFNAQVSNGKFASRFPHAEEVFGSAGSYPDVLQTWPSTAVVGINPPFSDAYLEDVIGKRLEQIVSSFKKVHLFAPVRDAPWRPQLRRLAGAGFVQQFWDATASKASFLDQPVLHWQGNELAGA
;
A
#
# COMPACT_ATOMS: atom_id res chain seq x y z
N MET A 1 0.58 34.87 -80.37
CA MET A 1 -0.72 34.86 -79.65
C MET A 1 -1.59 33.79 -80.33
N GLY A 2 -2.26 32.83 -79.70
CA GLY A 2 -2.38 32.44 -78.28
C GLY A 2 -3.48 31.35 -78.15
N SER A 3 -3.63 30.73 -76.97
CA SER A 3 -4.63 29.67 -76.64
C SER A 3 -4.38 28.27 -77.27
N LYS A 4 -3.85 27.29 -76.53
CA LYS A 4 -4.48 26.42 -75.49
C LYS A 4 -5.13 25.16 -76.05
N GLY A 5 -4.40 24.04 -76.00
CA GLY A 5 -4.96 22.70 -76.20
C GLY A 5 -5.69 22.20 -74.95
N GLN A 6 -6.78 21.46 -75.14
CA GLN A 6 -7.56 20.83 -74.06
C GLN A 6 -6.98 19.46 -73.70
N SER A 7 -6.61 19.25 -72.43
CA SER A 7 -6.22 17.95 -71.90
C SER A 7 -7.39 17.25 -71.20
N GLY A 8 -7.63 15.98 -71.52
CA GLY A 8 -8.82 15.24 -71.08
C GLY A 8 -8.85 14.92 -69.58
N GLY A 9 -10.03 15.03 -68.97
CA GLY A 9 -10.25 14.71 -67.57
C GLY A 9 -10.28 13.20 -67.27
N ARG A 10 -9.27 12.70 -66.54
CA ARG A 10 -9.31 11.37 -65.92
C ARG A 10 -10.04 11.43 -64.57
N ARG A 11 -11.19 10.77 -64.46
CA ARG A 11 -11.95 10.62 -63.21
C ARG A 11 -11.11 9.95 -62.12
N ARG A 12 -11.02 10.58 -60.94
CA ARG A 12 -10.43 9.98 -59.73
C ARG A 12 -11.27 8.79 -59.27
N ARG A 13 -10.64 7.61 -59.18
CA ARG A 13 -11.23 6.40 -58.59
C ARG A 13 -11.01 6.44 -57.07
N MET A 14 -12.05 6.71 -56.30
CA MET A 14 -11.99 6.72 -54.82
C MET A 14 -11.47 5.37 -54.31
N GLY A 15 -10.35 5.38 -53.57
CA GLY A 15 -9.76 4.18 -52.98
C GLY A 15 -10.61 3.63 -51.83
N ARG A 16 -10.83 2.31 -51.82
CA ARG A 16 -11.49 1.63 -50.69
C ARG A 16 -10.63 1.78 -49.43
N ARG A 17 -11.21 2.36 -48.38
CA ARG A 17 -10.63 2.40 -47.02
C ARG A 17 -10.49 0.95 -46.51
N ALA A 18 -9.27 0.48 -46.32
CA ALA A 18 -9.01 -0.89 -45.88
C ALA A 18 -9.59 -1.11 -44.46
N LYS A 19 -10.31 -2.22 -44.28
CA LYS A 19 -10.91 -2.60 -43.00
C LYS A 19 -9.82 -3.19 -42.10
N GLY A 20 -9.64 -2.64 -40.90
CA GLY A 20 -8.51 -2.96 -40.04
C GLY A 20 -8.45 -4.43 -39.61
N SER A 21 -7.26 -5.03 -39.72
CA SER A 21 -6.93 -6.33 -39.15
C SER A 21 -6.64 -6.17 -37.66
N GLY A 22 -7.47 -6.78 -36.79
CA GLY A 22 -7.32 -6.74 -35.34
C GLY A 22 -6.14 -7.58 -34.82
N GLY A 23 -4.92 -7.08 -35.00
CA GLY A 23 -3.70 -7.66 -34.42
C GLY A 23 -3.21 -6.85 -33.22
N LYS A 24 -2.97 -7.55 -32.09
CA LYS A 24 -2.36 -7.10 -30.82
C LYS A 24 -1.77 -5.67 -30.85
N GLY A 25 -2.43 -4.74 -30.15
CA GLY A 25 -2.14 -3.30 -30.18
C GLY A 25 -0.78 -2.90 -29.63
N GLY A 26 0.23 -2.90 -30.50
CA GLY A 26 1.51 -2.21 -30.29
C GLY A 26 1.70 -1.14 -31.37
N TYR A 27 2.51 -0.13 -31.06
CA TYR A 27 2.81 0.97 -31.99
C TYR A 27 3.54 0.46 -33.23
N SER A 28 3.05 0.83 -34.40
CA SER A 28 3.76 0.67 -35.66
C SER A 28 4.89 1.69 -35.77
N PRO A 29 5.92 1.46 -36.62
CA PRO A 29 6.98 2.45 -36.82
C PRO A 29 6.43 3.81 -37.28
N THR A 30 5.36 3.80 -38.07
CA THR A 30 4.67 5.01 -38.56
C THR A 30 4.01 5.83 -37.47
N ASP A 31 3.60 5.22 -36.35
CA ASP A 31 3.00 5.94 -35.23
C ASP A 31 4.04 6.76 -34.45
N LEU A 32 5.33 6.42 -34.56
CA LEU A 32 6.42 7.13 -33.89
C LEU A 32 7.00 8.27 -34.74
N LEU A 33 6.78 8.26 -36.06
CA LEU A 33 7.30 9.28 -36.98
C LEU A 33 6.64 10.65 -36.75
N GLY A 34 7.39 11.71 -37.06
CA GLY A 34 6.90 13.10 -37.08
C GLY A 34 7.70 14.06 -36.20
N GLU A 35 7.18 15.28 -36.04
CA GLU A 35 7.71 16.28 -35.13
C GLU A 35 7.04 16.19 -33.75
N TRP A 36 7.89 16.12 -32.72
CA TRP A 36 7.49 16.09 -31.33
C TRP A 36 8.17 17.21 -30.53
N LEU A 37 7.63 17.53 -29.37
CA LEU A 37 8.20 18.40 -28.35
C LEU A 37 8.41 17.60 -27.07
N ASP A 38 9.60 17.65 -26.47
CA ASP A 38 9.82 17.03 -25.16
C ASP A 38 9.21 17.86 -24.01
N ALA A 39 9.32 17.37 -22.78
CA ALA A 39 8.82 18.05 -21.58
C ALA A 39 9.55 19.38 -21.23
N GLN A 40 10.49 19.85 -22.06
CA GLN A 40 11.23 21.11 -21.95
C GLN A 40 11.08 21.98 -23.21
N ASP A 41 10.11 21.66 -24.07
CA ASP A 41 9.88 22.29 -25.39
C ASP A 41 11.10 22.25 -26.32
N ASN A 42 11.95 21.22 -26.20
CA ASN A 42 12.96 20.91 -27.21
C ASN A 42 12.30 20.14 -28.36
N SER A 43 12.69 20.45 -29.60
CA SER A 43 12.15 19.76 -30.77
C SER A 43 12.79 18.38 -30.92
N VAL A 44 11.96 17.35 -31.11
CA VAL A 44 12.37 15.97 -31.37
C VAL A 44 11.77 15.52 -32.71
N ILE A 45 12.61 15.38 -33.73
CA ILE A 45 12.18 14.92 -35.06
C ILE A 45 12.49 13.43 -35.20
N VAL A 46 11.45 12.61 -35.33
CA VAL A 46 11.59 11.16 -35.51
C VAL A 46 11.37 10.82 -36.99
N GLN A 47 12.43 10.32 -37.63
CA GLN A 47 12.46 9.99 -39.06
C GLN A 47 12.97 8.55 -39.28
N PRO A 48 12.69 7.93 -40.45
CA PRO A 48 13.34 6.67 -40.83
C PRO A 48 14.87 6.84 -40.88
N GLY A 49 15.60 5.82 -40.45
CA GLY A 49 17.06 5.79 -40.62
C GLY A 49 17.46 5.72 -42.12
N PRO A 50 18.74 5.94 -42.44
CA PRO A 50 19.22 6.01 -43.84
C PRO A 50 19.12 4.68 -44.62
N GLY A 51 18.85 3.55 -43.95
CA GLY A 51 18.61 2.25 -44.60
C GLY A 51 17.11 1.93 -44.68
N ARG A 52 16.67 1.29 -45.78
CA ARG A 52 15.25 0.88 -46.00
C ARG A 52 14.64 0.00 -44.89
N ALA A 53 15.48 -0.64 -44.08
CA ALA A 53 15.09 -1.42 -42.90
C ALA A 53 15.89 -1.02 -41.64
N GLY A 54 16.47 0.18 -41.63
CA GLY A 54 17.24 0.69 -40.49
C GLY A 54 16.34 1.10 -39.31
N PRO A 55 16.90 1.24 -38.09
CA PRO A 55 16.18 1.79 -36.97
C PRO A 55 15.70 3.21 -37.25
N LEU A 56 14.61 3.62 -36.60
CA LEU A 56 14.19 5.01 -36.60
C LEU A 56 15.28 5.88 -35.92
N THR A 57 15.33 7.15 -36.29
CA THR A 57 16.30 8.11 -35.77
C THR A 57 15.55 9.30 -35.19
N ALA A 58 15.73 9.56 -33.89
CA ALA A 58 15.18 10.72 -33.22
C ALA A 58 16.27 11.80 -33.09
N ARG A 59 16.03 12.99 -33.62
CA ARG A 59 16.92 14.14 -33.57
C ARG A 59 16.37 15.15 -32.54
N LEU A 60 17.05 15.28 -31.41
CA LEU A 60 16.71 16.19 -30.31
C LEU A 60 17.51 17.50 -30.47
N ALA A 61 16.83 18.59 -30.80
CA ALA A 61 17.37 19.94 -30.90
C ALA A 61 17.00 20.75 -29.66
N ARG A 62 17.99 21.00 -28.79
CA ARG A 62 17.83 21.82 -27.58
C ARG A 62 18.05 23.31 -27.90
N LYS A 63 17.30 24.21 -27.27
CA LYS A 63 17.48 25.67 -27.42
C LYS A 63 18.92 26.06 -27.03
N GLY A 64 19.72 26.49 -28.01
CA GLY A 64 21.14 26.85 -27.83
C GLY A 64 22.12 25.67 -27.64
N GLY A 65 21.67 24.42 -27.75
CA GLY A 65 22.51 23.24 -27.60
C GLY A 65 22.93 22.59 -28.92
N ARG A 66 23.96 21.74 -28.88
CA ARG A 66 24.27 20.84 -30.00
C ARG A 66 23.14 19.82 -30.16
N GLU A 67 22.71 19.60 -31.40
CA GLU A 67 21.72 18.57 -31.74
C GLU A 67 22.22 17.17 -31.35
N GLN A 68 21.36 16.40 -30.67
CA GLN A 68 21.63 15.04 -30.22
C GLN A 68 20.84 14.04 -31.06
N VAL A 69 21.52 13.06 -31.64
CA VAL A 69 20.91 12.02 -32.47
C VAL A 69 20.81 10.73 -31.67
N LEU A 70 19.60 10.18 -31.56
CA LEU A 70 19.27 8.98 -30.80
C LEU A 70 18.72 7.90 -31.73
N SER A 71 19.11 6.64 -31.48
CA SER A 71 18.54 5.49 -32.18
C SER A 71 17.24 5.06 -31.51
N VAL A 72 16.16 5.01 -32.30
CA VAL A 72 14.85 4.47 -31.90
C VAL A 72 14.67 3.11 -32.58
N ARG A 73 14.73 2.04 -31.79
CA ARG A 73 14.73 0.65 -32.28
C ARG A 73 13.68 -0.18 -31.58
N ARG A 74 13.18 -1.21 -32.26
CA ARG A 74 12.37 -2.24 -31.60
C ARG A 74 13.30 -3.29 -31.02
N GLU A 75 13.18 -3.55 -29.73
CA GLU A 75 13.99 -4.54 -29.02
C GLU A 75 13.54 -5.95 -29.39
N PRO A 76 14.45 -6.87 -29.76
CA PRO A 76 14.06 -8.17 -30.33
C PRO A 76 13.42 -9.11 -29.31
N GLU A 77 13.81 -9.03 -28.04
CA GLU A 77 13.35 -9.94 -26.97
C GLU A 77 11.95 -9.58 -26.47
N MET A 78 11.75 -8.32 -26.08
CA MET A 78 10.46 -7.85 -25.53
C MET A 78 9.50 -7.30 -26.59
N GLY A 79 9.98 -7.02 -27.81
CA GLY A 79 9.17 -6.41 -28.87
C GLY A 79 8.73 -4.97 -28.58
N LEU A 80 9.27 -4.34 -27.54
CA LEU A 80 9.04 -2.96 -27.14
C LEU A 80 9.89 -1.98 -27.97
N TRP A 81 9.51 -0.71 -27.96
CA TRP A 81 10.31 0.35 -28.57
C TRP A 81 11.27 0.93 -27.55
N ALA A 82 12.54 1.14 -27.94
CA ALA A 82 13.58 1.72 -27.10
C ALA A 82 14.25 2.91 -27.81
N CYS A 83 14.53 3.97 -27.05
CA CYS A 83 15.22 5.18 -27.49
C CYS A 83 16.40 5.46 -26.54
N GLY A 84 17.62 5.16 -26.96
CA GLY A 84 18.80 5.22 -26.07
C GLY A 84 18.67 4.26 -24.90
N ASN A 85 18.65 4.79 -23.67
CA ASN A 85 18.54 4.02 -22.42
C ASN A 85 17.09 3.99 -21.86
N ALA A 86 16.09 4.39 -22.65
CA ALA A 86 14.69 4.42 -22.24
C ALA A 86 13.81 3.54 -23.14
N VAL A 87 12.78 2.94 -22.56
CA VAL A 87 11.80 2.07 -23.22
C VAL A 87 10.44 2.78 -23.25
N LEU A 88 9.67 2.58 -24.31
CA LEU A 88 8.34 3.17 -24.48
C LEU A 88 7.33 2.51 -23.54
N ASP A 89 6.79 3.28 -22.61
CA ASP A 89 5.69 2.91 -21.72
C ASP A 89 4.39 2.90 -22.55
N LEU A 90 4.06 1.72 -23.10
CA LEU A 90 2.90 1.52 -23.96
C LEU A 90 1.57 1.90 -23.27
N PRO A 91 1.28 1.50 -22.01
CA PRO A 91 0.09 1.95 -21.28
C PRO A 91 -0.01 3.48 -21.07
N ALA A 92 1.12 4.18 -20.89
CA ALA A 92 1.13 5.62 -20.67
C ALA A 92 1.17 6.46 -21.97
N SER A 93 1.37 5.82 -23.13
CA SER A 93 1.46 6.49 -24.43
C SER A 93 0.10 6.56 -25.14
N SER A 94 -0.09 7.58 -25.97
CA SER A 94 -1.20 7.75 -26.91
C SER A 94 -0.69 8.03 -28.33
N ALA A 95 -1.57 8.26 -29.31
CA ALA A 95 -1.15 8.64 -30.66
C ALA A 95 -0.45 10.01 -30.72
N ASN A 96 -0.71 10.88 -29.73
CA ASN A 96 -0.22 12.26 -29.65
C ASN A 96 0.81 12.48 -28.54
N VAL A 97 1.05 11.48 -27.67
CA VAL A 97 1.99 11.55 -26.55
C VAL A 97 2.76 10.23 -26.43
N LEU A 98 4.08 10.27 -26.47
CA LEU A 98 4.95 9.11 -26.19
C LEU A 98 5.61 9.28 -24.84
N VAL A 99 5.57 8.26 -24.00
CA VAL A 99 6.21 8.26 -22.67
C VAL A 99 7.36 7.27 -22.68
N TRP A 100 8.59 7.77 -22.58
CA TRP A 100 9.80 6.97 -22.50
C TRP A 100 10.27 6.86 -21.05
N ALA A 101 10.31 5.65 -20.50
CA ALA A 101 10.80 5.35 -19.16
C ALA A 101 12.23 4.82 -19.22
N ALA A 102 13.16 5.48 -18.54
CA ALA A 102 14.53 5.00 -18.35
C ALA A 102 14.60 4.07 -17.13
N TYR A 103 15.57 3.14 -17.15
CA TYR A 103 15.80 2.19 -16.04
C TYR A 103 16.18 2.87 -14.71
N ASP A 104 16.61 4.13 -14.73
CA ASP A 104 16.87 4.95 -13.54
C ASP A 104 15.63 5.70 -13.00
N GLY A 105 14.44 5.36 -13.49
CA GLY A 105 13.17 5.95 -13.07
C GLY A 105 12.83 7.30 -13.73
N ARG A 106 13.75 7.90 -14.51
CA ARG A 106 13.45 9.13 -15.26
C ARG A 106 12.46 8.85 -16.38
N ARG A 107 11.55 9.80 -16.62
CA ARG A 107 10.60 9.77 -17.74
C ARG A 107 10.83 10.94 -18.69
N SER A 108 10.80 10.68 -19.99
CA SER A 108 10.78 11.70 -21.04
C SER A 108 9.44 11.59 -21.78
N VAL A 109 8.66 12.67 -21.75
CA VAL A 109 7.35 12.75 -22.41
C VAL A 109 7.53 13.56 -23.69
N TRP A 110 7.16 13.00 -24.84
CA TRP A 110 7.18 13.67 -26.13
C TRP A 110 5.74 13.87 -26.61
N ARG A 111 5.35 15.10 -26.97
CA ARG A 111 4.02 15.44 -27.50
C ARG A 111 4.11 15.78 -28.97
N ARG A 112 3.14 15.39 -29.81
CA ARG A 112 3.11 15.85 -31.20
C ARG A 112 2.99 17.36 -31.23
N LYS A 113 3.84 18.00 -32.04
CA LYS A 113 3.84 19.46 -32.22
C LYS A 113 2.49 19.97 -32.72
N GLU A 114 1.92 19.31 -33.72
CA GLU A 114 0.58 19.60 -34.28
C GLU A 114 -0.53 19.58 -33.22
N ALA A 115 -0.45 18.66 -32.24
CA ALA A 115 -1.45 18.55 -31.17
C ALA A 115 -1.21 19.53 -30.01
N ALA A 116 -0.05 20.18 -29.96
CA ALA A 116 0.30 21.15 -28.92
C ALA A 116 -0.06 22.60 -29.31
N GLU A 117 -0.27 22.88 -30.60
CA GLU A 117 -0.71 24.19 -31.09
C GLU A 117 -2.24 24.40 -30.92
N ASP A 118 -3.03 23.32 -30.95
CA ASP A 118 -4.50 23.35 -30.81
C ASP A 118 -5.02 23.11 -29.37
N ALA A 119 -4.14 22.74 -28.43
CA ALA A 119 -4.53 22.40 -27.05
C ALA A 119 -3.95 23.40 -26.04
N GLU A 120 -4.81 24.17 -25.38
CA GLU A 120 -4.46 24.83 -24.11
C GLU A 120 -3.89 23.78 -23.14
N PRO A 121 -2.87 24.12 -22.33
CA PRO A 121 -2.18 23.16 -21.48
C PRO A 121 -3.06 22.73 -20.30
N GLU A 122 -3.91 21.73 -20.52
CA GLU A 122 -4.59 21.00 -19.44
C GLU A 122 -3.55 20.50 -18.41
N ASP A 123 -3.86 20.75 -17.14
CA ASP A 123 -2.94 20.56 -16.02
C ASP A 123 -2.33 19.15 -16.02
N LEU A 124 -1.01 19.07 -16.07
CA LEU A 124 -0.27 17.82 -16.31
C LEU A 124 -0.14 16.93 -15.06
N LEU A 125 -1.00 17.15 -14.08
CA LEU A 125 -0.97 16.54 -12.75
C LEU A 125 -1.75 15.20 -12.64
N PRO A 126 -2.88 14.95 -13.35
CA PRO A 126 -3.67 13.73 -13.17
C PRO A 126 -2.95 12.43 -13.57
N TRP A 127 -2.05 12.47 -14.56
CA TRP A 127 -1.41 11.26 -15.09
C TRP A 127 -0.19 10.82 -14.27
N LEU A 128 0.38 11.69 -13.42
CA LEU A 128 1.46 11.32 -12.51
C LEU A 128 0.98 10.42 -11.34
N LEU A 129 -0.34 10.42 -11.08
CA LEU A 129 -0.99 9.69 -9.99
C LEU A 129 -1.75 8.43 -10.45
N ARG A 130 -1.91 8.22 -11.76
CA ARG A 130 -2.57 7.02 -12.31
C ARG A 130 -1.56 5.89 -12.50
N VAL A 131 -1.51 4.97 -11.54
CA VAL A 131 -0.91 3.65 -11.76
C VAL A 131 -1.74 2.92 -12.84
N PRO A 132 -1.15 2.50 -13.98
CA PRO A 132 -1.91 1.79 -15.00
C PRO A 132 -2.39 0.44 -14.45
N ALA A 133 -3.65 0.11 -14.71
CA ALA A 133 -4.20 -1.20 -14.38
C ALA A 133 -3.46 -2.27 -15.20
N MET A 134 -2.68 -3.13 -14.53
CA MET A 134 -2.02 -4.28 -15.15
C MET A 134 -3.08 -5.17 -15.82
N PRO A 135 -3.05 -5.36 -17.15
CA PRO A 135 -3.96 -6.28 -17.83
C PRO A 135 -3.69 -7.69 -17.32
N GLY A 136 -4.75 -8.36 -16.86
CA GLY A 136 -4.65 -9.62 -16.14
C GLY A 136 -4.04 -10.75 -16.95
N ILE A 137 -3.35 -11.65 -16.25
CA ILE A 137 -2.99 -12.98 -16.75
C ILE A 137 -4.30 -13.66 -17.20
N ALA A 138 -4.46 -13.84 -18.50
CA ALA A 138 -5.59 -14.58 -19.05
C ALA A 138 -5.53 -16.02 -18.54
N LYS A 139 -6.63 -16.51 -17.95
CA LYS A 139 -6.80 -17.93 -17.63
C LYS A 139 -6.56 -18.76 -18.89
N GLY A 140 -5.83 -19.87 -18.73
CA GLY A 140 -5.43 -20.71 -19.85
C GLY A 140 -6.62 -21.27 -20.62
N ALA A 141 -6.46 -21.36 -21.94
CA ALA A 141 -7.15 -22.38 -22.71
C ALA A 141 -6.26 -23.63 -22.70
N GLU A 142 -6.60 -24.62 -21.88
CA GLU A 142 -6.05 -25.97 -22.03
C GLU A 142 -6.53 -26.54 -23.37
N GLN A 143 -5.60 -26.69 -24.31
CA GLN A 143 -5.76 -27.61 -25.43
C GLN A 143 -4.95 -28.87 -25.12
N GLU A 144 -5.65 -29.85 -24.57
CA GLU A 144 -5.13 -31.21 -24.37
C GLU A 144 -4.97 -31.91 -25.75
N PRO A 145 -3.85 -32.59 -26.02
CA PRO A 145 -3.62 -33.22 -27.32
C PRO A 145 -4.41 -34.54 -27.45
N GLN A 146 -5.33 -34.61 -28.43
CA GLN A 146 -6.05 -35.85 -28.74
C GLN A 146 -5.14 -36.96 -29.26
N ALA A 147 -4.94 -38.00 -28.45
CA ALA A 147 -4.45 -39.29 -28.92
C ALA A 147 -5.58 -40.07 -29.62
N LYS A 148 -5.26 -40.75 -30.73
CA LYS A 148 -6.21 -41.63 -31.43
C LYS A 148 -6.38 -42.96 -30.69
N GLY A 149 -7.61 -43.32 -30.35
CA GLY A 149 -8.02 -44.63 -29.83
C GLY A 149 -9.40 -45.01 -30.36
N ALA A 150 -9.61 -46.28 -30.70
CA ALA A 150 -10.81 -46.77 -31.40
C ALA A 150 -11.76 -47.56 -30.48
N ASN A 151 -12.98 -47.82 -31.00
CA ASN A 151 -14.10 -48.57 -30.40
C ASN A 151 -14.85 -47.81 -29.28
N GLY A 152 -16.18 -47.94 -29.09
CA GLY A 152 -17.20 -48.64 -29.88
C GLY A 152 -18.46 -48.96 -29.03
N ARG A 153 -19.65 -48.84 -29.63
CA ARG A 153 -21.01 -49.27 -29.16
C ARG A 153 -21.79 -48.49 -28.06
N GLU A 154 -22.93 -47.95 -28.53
CA GLU A 154 -24.32 -48.15 -28.08
C GLU A 154 -24.74 -47.99 -26.60
N GLY A 155 -25.62 -47.01 -26.33
CA GLY A 155 -26.42 -46.88 -25.09
C GLY A 155 -27.20 -45.56 -24.97
N ASN A 156 -28.54 -45.60 -25.02
CA ASN A 156 -29.48 -44.46 -25.01
C ASN A 156 -30.41 -44.56 -23.76
N PRO A 157 -31.29 -43.60 -23.42
CA PRO A 157 -31.21 -42.15 -23.21
C PRO A 157 -31.73 -41.79 -21.76
N PRO A 158 -32.52 -40.71 -21.53
CA PRO A 158 -32.19 -39.29 -21.41
C PRO A 158 -32.43 -38.72 -19.97
N ARG A 159 -32.12 -37.43 -19.71
CA ARG A 159 -33.00 -36.54 -18.90
C ARG A 159 -32.67 -35.02 -18.94
N VAL A 160 -33.74 -34.23 -19.12
CA VAL A 160 -34.00 -32.83 -18.70
C VAL A 160 -33.10 -31.68 -19.19
N ARG A 161 -33.66 -30.90 -20.13
CA ARG A 161 -33.36 -29.46 -20.34
C ARG A 161 -33.67 -28.62 -19.09
N ARG A 162 -32.81 -27.64 -18.77
CA ARG A 162 -33.24 -26.30 -18.35
C ARG A 162 -32.18 -25.25 -18.69
N GLN A 163 -32.43 -24.46 -19.75
CA GLN A 163 -31.77 -23.16 -19.92
C GLN A 163 -32.33 -22.19 -18.89
N ARG A 164 -31.48 -21.32 -18.33
CA ARG A 164 -31.92 -20.03 -17.79
C ARG A 164 -30.96 -18.93 -18.24
N ASN A 165 -31.55 -17.84 -18.72
CA ASN A 165 -30.85 -16.61 -19.04
C ASN A 165 -30.17 -16.04 -17.79
N TRP A 166 -29.00 -15.46 -17.98
CA TRP A 166 -28.48 -14.41 -17.10
C TRP A 166 -28.59 -13.08 -17.85
N SER A 167 -29.63 -12.33 -17.52
CA SER A 167 -29.81 -10.94 -17.92
C SER A 167 -29.96 -10.09 -16.67
N SER A 168 -29.19 -9.00 -16.61
CA SER A 168 -29.41 -7.82 -15.76
C SER A 168 -29.71 -8.05 -14.27
N ILE A 169 -28.71 -7.77 -13.43
CA ILE A 169 -28.93 -7.23 -12.09
C ILE A 169 -28.32 -5.82 -12.08
N SER A 170 -29.17 -4.80 -11.98
CA SER A 170 -28.75 -3.49 -11.49
C SER A 170 -28.40 -3.62 -10.00
N MET A 171 -27.38 -2.90 -9.55
CA MET A 171 -27.18 -2.70 -8.12
C MET A 171 -27.90 -1.43 -7.73
N ASP A 172 -29.17 -1.57 -7.38
CA ASP A 172 -29.89 -0.57 -6.62
C ASP A 172 -29.43 -0.63 -5.15
N SER A 173 -29.33 0.55 -4.55
CA SER A 173 -28.72 0.77 -3.25
C SER A 173 -29.71 0.57 -2.11
N ASP A 174 -29.56 -0.51 -1.35
CA ASP A 174 -30.24 -0.72 -0.06
C ASP A 174 -29.25 -1.31 0.97
N LEU A 175 -28.67 -0.44 1.80
CA LEU A 175 -27.90 -0.81 3.00
C LEU A 175 -28.44 -0.06 4.24
N ALA A 176 -29.74 -0.20 4.47
CA ALA A 176 -30.41 0.19 5.70
C ALA A 176 -31.53 -0.85 6.00
N GLY A 177 -31.25 -1.86 6.83
CA GLY A 177 -32.14 -3.01 6.96
C GLY A 177 -31.86 -4.02 8.08
N VAL A 178 -32.15 -3.62 9.33
CA VAL A 178 -32.81 -4.42 10.40
C VAL A 178 -32.30 -5.84 10.75
N PHE A 179 -31.68 -5.93 11.93
CA PHE A 179 -31.72 -7.01 12.96
C PHE A 179 -31.44 -6.27 14.29
N VAL A 180 -31.94 -6.54 15.50
CA VAL A 180 -32.76 -7.58 16.18
C VAL A 180 -33.74 -6.80 17.10
N GLY A 181 -34.91 -7.24 17.57
CA GLY A 181 -35.72 -8.47 17.49
C GLY A 181 -36.74 -8.48 18.66
N SER A 182 -37.70 -9.40 18.70
CA SER A 182 -38.78 -9.40 19.71
C SER A 182 -38.33 -9.89 21.09
N ALA A 183 -38.83 -9.25 22.15
CA ALA A 183 -38.77 -9.76 23.52
C ALA A 183 -40.15 -10.28 23.94
N GLU A 184 -40.21 -11.51 24.47
CA GLU A 184 -41.40 -12.07 25.12
C GLU A 184 -41.04 -12.60 26.52
N ASP A 185 -41.91 -12.24 27.46
CA ASP A 185 -42.30 -12.91 28.70
C ASP A 185 -41.25 -13.47 29.69
N ARG A 186 -41.20 -12.81 30.86
CA ARG A 186 -40.95 -13.44 32.15
C ARG A 186 -42.22 -13.32 33.02
N PRO A 187 -42.73 -14.42 33.62
CA PRO A 187 -43.80 -14.35 34.60
C PRO A 187 -43.28 -13.91 35.98
N GLU A 188 -44.14 -13.21 36.72
CA GLU A 188 -43.93 -12.85 38.12
C GLU A 188 -44.29 -14.01 39.07
N GLY A 189 -43.81 -13.92 40.32
CA GLY A 189 -44.54 -14.45 41.48
C GLY A 189 -44.04 -15.77 42.06
N SER A 190 -43.35 -15.68 43.20
CA SER A 190 -43.58 -16.57 44.36
C SER A 190 -42.90 -15.97 45.59
N GLU A 191 -43.67 -15.37 46.49
CA GLU A 191 -43.21 -15.09 47.85
C GLU A 191 -43.02 -16.41 48.61
N GLY A 192 -42.05 -16.45 49.52
CA GLY A 192 -41.74 -17.63 50.32
C GLY A 192 -41.06 -17.23 51.62
N GLY A 193 -41.86 -17.07 52.69
CA GLY A 193 -41.36 -16.75 54.02
C GLY A 193 -40.56 -17.89 54.63
N GLY A 194 -39.44 -17.56 55.29
CA GLY A 194 -38.57 -18.50 55.98
C GLY A 194 -38.04 -17.91 57.28
N GLU A 195 -38.77 -18.13 58.37
CA GLU A 195 -38.38 -17.73 59.72
C GLU A 195 -37.32 -18.70 60.28
N VAL A 196 -36.07 -18.23 60.49
CA VAL A 196 -35.02 -19.03 61.16
C VAL A 196 -34.30 -18.21 62.24
N GLN A 197 -34.73 -18.48 63.47
CA GLN A 197 -34.00 -18.51 64.74
C GLN A 197 -32.65 -17.76 64.89
N LYS A 198 -32.63 -16.89 65.90
CA LYS A 198 -31.42 -16.44 66.62
C LYS A 198 -30.52 -17.63 67.00
N THR A 199 -29.22 -17.49 66.74
CA THR A 199 -28.18 -18.10 67.58
C THR A 199 -27.14 -17.04 67.95
N GLN A 200 -26.50 -17.22 69.09
CA GLN A 200 -25.75 -16.21 69.85
C GLN A 200 -24.29 -16.65 70.03
N GLU A 201 -23.36 -15.69 70.10
CA GLU A 201 -21.91 -15.87 70.35
C GLU A 201 -21.14 -16.64 69.25
N CYS A 202 -19.90 -16.32 68.88
CA CYS A 202 -18.79 -15.81 69.67
C CYS A 202 -17.87 -14.89 68.83
N GLY A 203 -17.06 -14.06 69.47
CA GLY A 203 -16.24 -13.04 68.79
C GLY A 203 -14.92 -13.55 68.22
N GLN A 204 -14.53 -13.00 67.07
CA GLN A 204 -13.14 -12.76 66.66
C GLN A 204 -13.14 -11.73 65.51
N GLN A 205 -12.41 -10.62 65.67
CA GLN A 205 -12.21 -9.66 64.59
C GLN A 205 -11.24 -10.25 63.56
N PRO A 206 -11.61 -10.36 62.27
CA PRO A 206 -10.61 -10.54 61.22
C PRO A 206 -9.80 -9.22 61.07
N PRO A 207 -8.52 -9.30 60.68
CA PRO A 207 -7.73 -8.09 60.45
C PRO A 207 -8.33 -7.27 59.31
N GLU A 208 -8.30 -5.95 59.46
CA GLU A 208 -8.77 -5.01 58.45
C GLU A 208 -8.04 -5.23 57.12
N ALA A 209 -8.74 -5.87 56.17
CA ALA A 209 -8.28 -5.89 54.79
C ALA A 209 -8.27 -4.44 54.30
N LYS A 210 -7.07 -3.90 54.08
CA LYS A 210 -6.89 -2.64 53.36
C LYS A 210 -7.60 -2.77 52.01
N VAL A 211 -8.78 -2.16 51.92
CA VAL A 211 -9.43 -1.89 50.65
C VAL A 211 -8.49 -0.96 49.91
N CYS A 212 -7.71 -1.51 48.99
CA CYS A 212 -7.06 -0.69 47.97
C CYS A 212 -8.19 0.00 47.23
N GLU A 213 -8.33 1.31 47.43
CA GLU A 213 -9.21 2.14 46.61
C GLU A 213 -8.86 1.87 45.15
N GLY A 214 -9.77 1.19 44.45
CA GLY A 214 -9.59 0.88 43.05
C GLY A 214 -9.40 2.21 42.33
N GLN A 215 -8.26 2.36 41.66
CA GLN A 215 -8.00 3.53 40.82
C GLN A 215 -9.19 3.69 39.88
N ALA A 216 -9.96 4.77 40.10
CA ALA A 216 -11.18 5.02 39.36
C ALA A 216 -10.84 4.94 37.86
N ALA A 217 -11.56 4.09 37.13
CA ALA A 217 -11.28 3.83 35.72
C ALA A 217 -11.17 5.17 34.99
N LYS A 218 -9.96 5.48 34.52
CA LYS A 218 -9.62 6.75 33.89
C LYS A 218 -10.64 7.00 32.80
N VAL A 219 -11.48 8.02 33.00
CA VAL A 219 -12.56 8.40 32.07
C VAL A 219 -11.97 8.39 30.66
N PRO A 220 -12.57 7.64 29.70
CA PRO A 220 -11.94 7.41 28.40
C PRO A 220 -11.56 8.75 27.80
N ALA A 221 -10.27 8.89 27.48
CA ALA A 221 -9.71 10.17 27.08
C ALA A 221 -10.54 10.73 25.93
N HIS A 222 -11.06 11.94 26.13
CA HIS A 222 -11.88 12.62 25.14
C HIS A 222 -11.10 12.60 23.82
N PHE A 223 -11.64 11.96 22.78
CA PHE A 223 -10.88 11.67 21.57
C PHE A 223 -10.42 13.00 20.96
N GLU A 224 -9.14 13.35 21.14
CA GLU A 224 -8.66 14.72 20.90
C GLU A 224 -8.66 15.00 19.39
N THR A 225 -9.74 15.63 18.94
CA THR A 225 -9.96 16.05 17.55
C THR A 225 -8.82 16.91 17.01
N HIS A 226 -8.11 17.61 17.91
CA HIS A 226 -6.87 18.34 17.64
C HIS A 226 -5.80 17.49 16.93
N ASN A 227 -5.67 16.20 17.25
CA ASN A 227 -4.69 15.32 16.61
C ASN A 227 -5.10 14.87 15.19
N SER A 228 -6.40 14.83 14.86
CA SER A 228 -6.85 14.37 13.53
C SER A 228 -6.49 15.35 12.41
N ALA A 229 -6.67 16.66 12.64
CA ALA A 229 -6.28 17.68 11.66
C ALA A 229 -4.76 17.79 11.54
N ALA A 230 -4.02 17.66 12.64
CA ALA A 230 -2.56 17.64 12.64
C ALA A 230 -2.00 16.42 11.88
N ASP A 231 -2.59 15.24 12.04
CA ASP A 231 -2.19 14.03 11.29
C ASP A 231 -2.51 14.16 9.80
N ALA A 232 -3.68 14.67 9.42
CA ALA A 232 -4.01 14.94 8.02
C ALA A 232 -3.04 15.96 7.39
N ALA A 233 -2.64 16.97 8.16
CA ALA A 233 -1.67 17.97 7.76
C ALA A 233 -0.27 17.34 7.53
N ARG A 234 0.25 16.56 8.49
CA ARG A 234 1.49 15.77 8.37
C ARG A 234 1.49 14.86 7.14
N VAL A 235 0.40 14.12 6.93
CA VAL A 235 0.26 13.22 5.77
C VAL A 235 0.31 14.02 4.47
N ALA A 236 -0.40 15.14 4.35
CA ALA A 236 -0.31 16.00 3.16
C ALA A 236 1.13 16.50 2.92
N ALA A 237 1.83 16.94 3.98
CA ALA A 237 3.22 17.38 3.88
C ALA A 237 4.17 16.26 3.38
N ILE A 238 4.00 15.04 3.89
CA ILE A 238 4.76 13.86 3.46
C ILE A 238 4.43 13.51 2.00
N LEU A 239 3.15 13.57 1.59
CA LEU A 239 2.76 13.28 0.21
C LEU A 239 3.30 14.34 -0.77
N ASP A 240 3.35 15.62 -0.38
CA ASP A 240 4.04 16.69 -1.11
C ASP A 240 5.56 16.47 -1.21
N ALA A 241 6.19 16.01 -0.12
CA ALA A 241 7.60 15.59 -0.14
C ALA A 241 7.83 14.39 -1.08
N ARG A 242 6.90 13.43 -1.13
CA ARG A 242 6.94 12.32 -2.09
C ARG A 242 6.76 12.78 -3.54
N GLN A 243 5.94 13.79 -3.81
CA GLN A 243 5.79 14.36 -5.16
C GLN A 243 7.12 14.90 -5.72
N VAL A 244 7.94 15.58 -4.91
CA VAL A 244 9.24 16.13 -5.38
C VAL A 244 10.34 15.07 -5.55
N LEU A 245 10.16 13.87 -4.99
CA LEU A 245 11.01 12.70 -5.29
C LEU A 245 10.62 12.01 -6.60
N GLY A 246 9.39 12.23 -7.08
CA GLY A 246 8.88 11.69 -8.34
C GLY A 246 8.90 10.15 -8.39
N ALA A 247 9.19 9.60 -9.57
CA ALA A 247 9.18 8.15 -9.82
C ALA A 247 10.45 7.40 -9.37
N ALA A 248 11.37 8.04 -8.65
CA ALA A 248 12.60 7.42 -8.16
C ALA A 248 12.30 6.50 -6.95
N SER A 249 12.00 5.23 -7.25
CA SER A 249 11.56 4.24 -6.25
C SER A 249 12.51 4.11 -5.06
N ASN A 250 13.81 4.16 -5.29
CA ASN A 250 14.85 4.12 -4.24
C ASN A 250 14.76 5.30 -3.27
N PHE A 251 14.52 6.54 -3.74
CA PHE A 251 14.39 7.70 -2.86
C PHE A 251 13.06 7.67 -2.08
N GLN A 252 11.98 7.18 -2.71
CA GLN A 252 10.70 6.96 -2.03
C GLN A 252 10.81 5.93 -0.90
N GLU A 253 11.63 4.90 -1.11
CA GLU A 253 11.91 3.86 -0.11
C GLU A 253 12.81 4.38 1.02
N ILE A 254 13.90 5.10 0.70
CA ILE A 254 14.74 5.78 1.70
C ILE A 254 13.91 6.74 2.57
N LEU A 255 12.99 7.51 1.97
CA LEU A 255 12.07 8.36 2.74
C LEU A 255 11.16 7.54 3.66
N SER A 256 10.68 6.39 3.21
CA SER A 256 9.87 5.48 4.05
C SER A 256 10.69 4.98 5.25
N TYR A 257 11.95 4.56 5.04
CA TYR A 257 12.85 4.17 6.12
C TYR A 257 13.21 5.30 7.08
N ILE A 258 13.38 6.54 6.59
CA ILE A 258 13.58 7.74 7.44
C ILE A 258 12.37 7.95 8.35
N LEU A 259 11.16 7.95 7.78
CA LEU A 259 9.92 8.15 8.54
C LEU A 259 9.71 7.01 9.54
N ILE A 260 10.09 5.77 9.21
CA ILE A 260 9.99 4.61 10.11
C ILE A 260 10.99 4.70 11.26
N ASP A 261 12.28 4.93 10.98
CA ASP A 261 13.29 5.00 12.04
C ASP A 261 13.08 6.19 12.99
N HIS A 262 12.48 7.28 12.51
CA HIS A 262 12.11 8.42 13.36
C HIS A 262 11.15 8.03 14.49
N ASP A 263 10.23 7.08 14.27
CA ASP A 263 9.27 6.64 15.29
C ASP A 263 9.95 6.17 16.59
N LEU A 264 11.08 5.47 16.43
CA LEU A 264 11.86 4.86 17.49
C LEU A 264 13.02 5.75 17.97
N LEU A 265 13.53 6.63 17.12
CA LEU A 265 14.68 7.50 17.42
C LEU A 265 14.29 8.91 17.86
N ARG A 266 13.00 9.28 17.78
CA ARG A 266 12.52 10.61 18.19
C ARG A 266 12.79 10.88 19.67
N GLN A 267 13.03 12.14 19.98
CA GLN A 267 13.10 12.63 21.35
C GLN A 267 11.69 12.98 21.88
N GLU A 268 11.54 13.07 23.20
CA GLU A 268 10.27 13.50 23.81
C GLU A 268 9.95 14.93 23.39
N GLY A 269 8.74 15.15 22.87
CA GLY A 269 8.28 16.44 22.35
C GLY A 269 8.58 16.70 20.86
N GLU A 270 9.31 15.82 20.17
CA GLU A 270 9.43 15.88 18.71
C GLU A 270 8.13 15.43 18.01
N ASP A 271 7.96 15.82 16.74
CA ASP A 271 6.77 15.41 15.97
C ASP A 271 6.72 13.88 15.79
N PRO A 272 5.54 13.23 15.97
CA PRO A 272 5.45 11.78 15.95
C PRO A 272 5.67 11.14 14.57
N MET A 273 5.60 11.90 13.47
CA MET A 273 5.74 11.39 12.11
C MET A 273 6.94 11.96 11.34
N VAL A 274 7.22 13.25 11.49
CA VAL A 274 8.17 13.98 10.66
C VAL A 274 9.44 14.30 11.45
N PRO A 275 10.62 13.78 11.07
CA PRO A 275 11.86 14.13 11.74
C PRO A 275 12.14 15.65 11.68
N PRO A 276 12.69 16.26 12.75
CA PRO A 276 13.19 17.63 12.73
C PRO A 276 14.08 17.91 11.52
N ILE A 277 14.05 19.14 10.99
CA ILE A 277 14.76 19.49 9.73
C ILE A 277 16.29 19.30 9.79
N ASP A 278 16.84 19.30 11.00
CA ASP A 278 18.24 19.09 11.35
C ASP A 278 18.56 17.63 11.74
N SER A 279 17.57 16.74 11.77
CA SER A 279 17.75 15.31 12.08
C SER A 279 18.75 14.65 11.15
N ALA A 280 19.70 13.90 11.74
CA ALA A 280 20.71 13.15 11.01
C ALA A 280 20.11 12.09 10.06
N LEU A 281 18.86 11.65 10.28
CA LEU A 281 18.16 10.72 9.38
C LEU A 281 18.06 11.24 7.95
N TRP A 282 17.92 12.55 7.77
CA TRP A 282 17.85 13.17 6.44
C TRP A 282 19.13 12.97 5.62
N GLN A 283 20.29 12.71 6.25
CA GLN A 283 21.56 12.47 5.55
C GLN A 283 21.55 11.19 4.71
N ARG A 284 20.59 10.28 4.92
CA ARG A 284 20.38 9.09 4.09
C ARG A 284 19.85 9.42 2.68
N LEU A 285 19.19 10.58 2.50
CA LEU A 285 18.83 11.08 1.18
C LEU A 285 20.00 11.86 0.56
N PRO A 286 20.30 11.69 -0.74
CA PRO A 286 21.28 12.52 -1.43
C PRO A 286 20.90 14.01 -1.39
N GLU A 287 21.90 14.89 -1.46
CA GLU A 287 21.78 16.34 -1.22
C GLU A 287 20.58 17.02 -1.93
N ALA A 288 20.43 16.81 -3.24
CA ALA A 288 19.38 17.47 -4.02
C ALA A 288 17.96 16.95 -3.68
N PRO A 289 17.69 15.62 -3.68
CA PRO A 289 16.45 15.05 -3.11
C PRO A 289 16.15 15.54 -1.69
N ARG A 290 17.15 15.51 -0.79
CA ARG A 290 17.03 15.92 0.61
C ARG A 290 16.57 17.37 0.73
N ARG A 291 17.25 18.30 0.05
CA ARG A 291 16.91 19.72 0.06
C ARG A 291 15.49 19.98 -0.46
N ASN A 292 15.06 19.27 -1.50
CA ASN A 292 13.72 19.40 -2.06
C ASN A 292 12.64 18.90 -1.08
N VAL A 293 12.88 17.76 -0.42
CA VAL A 293 12.00 17.20 0.64
C VAL A 293 11.90 18.17 1.81
N LEU A 294 13.04 18.62 2.36
CA LEU A 294 13.06 19.55 3.49
C LEU A 294 12.38 20.89 3.16
N HIS A 295 12.52 21.41 1.94
CA HIS A 295 11.80 22.60 1.50
C HIS A 295 10.27 22.39 1.48
N ARG A 296 9.77 21.20 1.11
CA ARG A 296 8.33 20.89 1.16
C ARG A 296 7.82 20.77 2.59
N LEU A 297 8.57 20.09 3.46
CA LEU A 297 8.22 19.93 4.87
C LEU A 297 8.27 21.28 5.62
N ALA A 298 9.26 22.13 5.36
CA ALA A 298 9.36 23.46 5.98
C ALA A 298 8.18 24.37 5.62
N ALA A 299 7.68 24.31 4.38
CA ALA A 299 6.51 25.08 3.95
C ALA A 299 5.22 24.68 4.69
N HIS A 300 5.18 23.47 5.28
CA HIS A 300 4.01 22.99 6.01
C HIS A 300 3.79 23.71 7.35
N GLY A 301 4.87 24.08 8.05
CA GLY A 301 4.81 24.75 9.35
C GLY A 301 4.18 26.16 9.31
N SER A 302 3.96 26.72 8.13
CA SER A 302 3.26 27.99 7.92
C SER A 302 1.78 27.84 7.54
N SER A 303 1.27 26.61 7.43
CA SER A 303 -0.13 26.37 7.03
C SER A 303 -1.12 26.60 8.18
N VAL A 304 -2.32 27.09 7.85
CA VAL A 304 -3.34 27.41 8.86
C VAL A 304 -3.88 26.13 9.50
N PRO A 305 -3.81 25.99 10.85
CA PRO A 305 -4.36 24.83 11.54
C PRO A 305 -5.84 24.59 11.21
N GLY A 306 -6.22 23.33 10.98
CA GLY A 306 -7.59 22.94 10.64
C GLY A 306 -7.95 22.93 9.14
N SER A 307 -7.01 23.29 8.25
CA SER A 307 -7.24 23.25 6.79
C SER A 307 -7.12 21.86 6.15
N TYR A 308 -6.62 20.86 6.89
CA TYR A 308 -6.44 19.49 6.40
C TYR A 308 -7.35 18.51 7.16
N VAL A 309 -8.07 17.70 6.38
CA VAL A 309 -8.88 16.58 6.85
C VAL A 309 -8.53 15.36 5.99
N ALA A 310 -8.58 14.18 6.58
CA ALA A 310 -8.55 12.90 5.87
C ALA A 310 -9.98 12.36 5.81
N GLU A 311 -10.55 12.22 4.62
CA GLU A 311 -11.98 11.88 4.46
C GLU A 311 -12.28 10.98 3.25
N PHE A 312 -13.43 10.29 3.33
CA PHE A 312 -14.04 9.56 2.23
C PHE A 312 -15.02 10.48 1.49
N PRO A 313 -14.78 10.80 0.20
CA PRO A 313 -15.58 11.79 -0.52
C PRO A 313 -17.00 11.27 -0.76
N ALA A 314 -18.02 11.97 -0.25
CA ALA A 314 -19.43 11.64 -0.43
C ALA A 314 -19.81 10.17 -0.13
N GLY A 315 -19.12 9.53 0.83
CA GLY A 315 -19.35 8.13 1.19
C GLY A 315 -18.72 7.09 0.25
N ASN A 316 -17.88 7.49 -0.70
CA ASN A 316 -17.09 6.57 -1.50
C ASN A 316 -15.92 6.00 -0.67
N TRP A 317 -16.10 4.79 -0.14
CA TRP A 317 -15.08 4.05 0.63
C TRP A 317 -13.89 3.55 -0.21
N GLY A 318 -13.94 3.67 -1.54
CA GLY A 318 -12.89 3.21 -2.44
C GLY A 318 -11.70 4.17 -2.60
N GLU A 319 -11.82 5.41 -2.11
CA GLU A 319 -10.81 6.45 -2.24
C GLU A 319 -10.78 7.35 -1.00
N ILE A 320 -9.62 7.88 -0.63
CA ILE A 320 -9.47 8.87 0.43
C ILE A 320 -8.86 10.15 -0.13
N PHE A 321 -9.35 11.28 0.38
CA PHE A 321 -8.79 12.60 0.18
C PHE A 321 -8.03 13.04 1.44
N VAL A 322 -6.84 13.61 1.27
CA VAL A 322 -6.06 14.26 2.33
C VAL A 322 -5.51 15.57 1.79
N GLY A 323 -6.15 16.69 2.13
CA GLY A 323 -5.88 17.98 1.50
C GLY A 323 -6.06 17.89 -0.03
N ARG A 324 -4.99 18.09 -0.79
CA ARG A 324 -4.99 18.00 -2.26
C ARG A 324 -4.67 16.61 -2.83
N HIS A 325 -4.45 15.60 -1.99
CA HIS A 325 -4.05 14.27 -2.41
C HIS A 325 -5.24 13.32 -2.40
N GLN A 326 -5.38 12.54 -3.47
CA GLN A 326 -6.37 11.47 -3.62
C GLN A 326 -5.63 10.14 -3.83
N PHE A 327 -6.05 9.08 -3.16
CA PHE A 327 -5.51 7.74 -3.39
C PHE A 327 -6.57 6.64 -3.20
N PRO A 328 -6.47 5.53 -3.95
CA PRO A 328 -7.38 4.41 -3.81
C PRO A 328 -7.16 3.65 -2.50
N VAL A 329 -8.22 3.03 -2.01
CA VAL A 329 -8.25 2.19 -0.82
C VAL A 329 -8.67 0.78 -1.20
N ALA A 330 -8.00 -0.24 -0.68
CA ALA A 330 -8.44 -1.61 -0.89
C ALA A 330 -9.62 -1.95 0.03
N TYR A 331 -10.66 -2.57 -0.54
CA TYR A 331 -11.86 -2.96 0.20
C TYR A 331 -11.56 -3.86 1.42
N VAL A 332 -10.53 -4.70 1.36
CA VAL A 332 -10.16 -5.57 2.50
C VAL A 332 -9.65 -4.79 3.70
N ASP A 333 -9.02 -3.62 3.50
CA ASP A 333 -8.53 -2.76 4.58
C ASP A 333 -9.69 -2.03 5.27
N ILE A 334 -10.70 -1.63 4.49
CA ILE A 334 -12.00 -1.14 5.00
C ILE A 334 -12.65 -2.20 5.88
N GLN A 335 -12.71 -3.46 5.43
CA GLN A 335 -13.28 -4.57 6.20
C GLN A 335 -12.46 -4.89 7.46
N ALA A 336 -11.12 -4.84 7.40
CA ALA A 336 -10.24 -5.04 8.55
C ALA A 336 -10.48 -3.98 9.64
N LEU A 337 -10.56 -2.70 9.25
CA LEU A 337 -10.86 -1.60 10.18
C LEU A 337 -12.29 -1.68 10.74
N LEU A 338 -13.30 -1.97 9.92
CA LEU A 338 -14.69 -2.14 10.38
C LEU A 338 -14.80 -3.26 11.41
N LYS A 339 -14.15 -4.41 11.17
CA LYS A 339 -14.11 -5.56 12.09
C LYS A 339 -13.43 -5.22 13.43
N ARG A 340 -12.49 -4.27 13.44
CA ARG A 340 -11.69 -3.91 14.61
C ARG A 340 -12.17 -2.66 15.35
N TYR A 341 -13.13 -1.91 14.83
CA TYR A 341 -13.62 -0.70 15.48
C TYR A 341 -14.24 -1.01 16.86
N THR A 342 -13.80 -0.32 17.91
CA THR A 342 -14.19 -0.61 19.31
C THR A 342 -15.24 0.33 19.89
N LEU A 343 -15.50 1.47 19.26
CA LEU A 343 -16.51 2.43 19.72
C LEU A 343 -17.92 2.02 19.24
N ALA A 344 -18.95 2.60 19.86
CA ALA A 344 -20.35 2.32 19.55
C ALA A 344 -20.68 2.57 18.06
N GLU A 345 -21.59 1.76 17.52
CA GLU A 345 -21.90 1.73 16.08
C GLU A 345 -22.70 2.94 15.57
N ASP A 346 -23.28 3.72 16.48
CA ASP A 346 -24.18 4.84 16.19
C ASP A 346 -23.47 6.03 15.53
N ASN A 347 -22.18 6.23 15.78
CA ASN A 347 -21.41 7.33 15.22
C ASN A 347 -20.66 6.97 13.91
N VAL A 348 -21.45 6.72 12.85
CA VAL A 348 -20.94 6.38 11.51
C VAL A 348 -19.92 7.42 10.98
N ALA A 349 -20.13 8.70 11.25
CA ALA A 349 -19.24 9.78 10.81
C ALA A 349 -17.89 9.75 11.53
N SER A 350 -17.87 9.57 12.85
CA SER A 350 -16.64 9.38 13.63
C SER A 350 -15.86 8.15 13.16
N ARG A 351 -16.57 7.03 12.92
CA ARG A 351 -15.96 5.80 12.38
C ARG A 351 -15.30 6.03 11.02
N ALA A 352 -16.01 6.66 10.08
CA ALA A 352 -15.47 6.98 8.76
C ALA A 352 -14.24 7.90 8.84
N SER A 353 -14.28 8.94 9.68
CA SER A 353 -13.15 9.85 9.91
C SER A 353 -11.93 9.13 10.52
N ALA A 354 -12.14 8.27 11.53
CA ALA A 354 -11.08 7.50 12.16
C ALA A 354 -10.43 6.53 11.16
N MET A 355 -11.23 5.86 10.33
CA MET A 355 -10.75 4.95 9.29
C MET A 355 -9.94 5.70 8.22
N ALA A 356 -10.44 6.85 7.75
CA ALA A 356 -9.74 7.67 6.77
C ALA A 356 -8.38 8.18 7.31
N ARG A 357 -8.33 8.60 8.58
CA ARG A 357 -7.09 9.00 9.28
C ARG A 357 -6.06 7.87 9.31
N VAL A 358 -6.43 6.66 9.76
CA VAL A 358 -5.49 5.53 9.82
C VAL A 358 -4.99 5.13 8.43
N LEU A 359 -5.87 5.04 7.43
CA LEU A 359 -5.47 4.74 6.06
C LEU A 359 -4.52 5.81 5.46
N ALA A 360 -4.76 7.09 5.77
CA ALA A 360 -3.88 8.19 5.40
C ALA A 360 -2.49 8.09 6.06
N LEU A 361 -2.42 7.77 7.35
CA LEU A 361 -1.17 7.56 8.08
C LEU A 361 -0.29 6.48 7.44
N TYR A 362 -0.86 5.29 7.16
CA TYR A 362 -0.09 4.21 6.52
C TYR A 362 0.25 4.53 5.07
N ARG A 363 -0.61 5.26 4.33
CA ARG A 363 -0.30 5.67 2.96
C ARG A 363 0.90 6.63 2.89
N ALA A 364 1.10 7.47 3.91
CA ALA A 364 2.30 8.33 4.00
C ALA A 364 3.60 7.52 4.12
N LEU A 365 3.55 6.33 4.74
CA LEU A 365 4.71 5.44 4.92
C LEU A 365 5.02 4.57 3.69
N GLU A 366 4.14 4.53 2.70
CA GLU A 366 4.30 3.68 1.52
C GLU A 366 5.09 4.33 0.40
N ASN A 367 5.79 3.50 -0.37
CA ASN A 367 6.38 3.90 -1.64
C ASN A 367 5.28 3.95 -2.73
N PRO A 368 4.88 5.14 -3.21
CA PRO A 368 3.75 5.28 -4.14
C PRO A 368 4.07 4.77 -5.56
N VAL A 369 5.34 4.47 -5.85
CA VAL A 369 5.81 3.96 -7.15
C VAL A 369 5.66 2.44 -7.23
N LEU A 370 5.52 1.74 -6.10
CA LEU A 370 5.18 0.32 -6.12
C LEU A 370 3.78 0.11 -6.71
N PRO A 371 3.52 -1.01 -7.42
CA PRO A 371 2.20 -1.29 -7.95
C PRO A 371 1.15 -1.26 -6.84
N ALA A 372 -0.04 -0.70 -7.09
CA ALA A 372 -1.07 -0.45 -6.08
C ALA A 372 -1.63 -1.69 -5.32
N LYS A 373 -1.09 -2.89 -5.56
CA LYS A 373 -1.37 -4.16 -4.88
C LYS A 373 -0.16 -4.74 -4.13
N HIS A 374 0.83 -3.90 -3.84
CA HIS A 374 1.99 -4.21 -3.02
C HIS A 374 2.10 -3.15 -1.93
N ARG A 375 1.73 -3.53 -0.70
CA ARG A 375 2.12 -2.78 0.49
C ARG A 375 3.64 -2.88 0.66
N SER A 376 4.23 -1.96 1.43
CA SER A 376 5.63 -2.08 1.83
C SER A 376 5.82 -3.30 2.73
N SER A 377 7.04 -3.84 2.81
CA SER A 377 7.37 -5.02 3.64
C SER A 377 7.03 -4.83 5.12
N HIS A 378 6.88 -3.58 5.57
CA HIS A 378 6.48 -3.18 6.92
C HIS A 378 5.06 -3.57 7.32
N GLN A 379 4.20 -3.97 6.37
CA GLN A 379 2.81 -4.38 6.64
C GLN A 379 2.57 -5.89 6.43
N LEU A 380 3.61 -6.66 6.11
CA LEU A 380 3.46 -8.10 5.91
C LEU A 380 3.29 -8.83 7.24
N CYS A 381 2.28 -9.71 7.34
CA CYS A 381 2.23 -10.69 8.41
C CYS A 381 3.25 -11.80 8.11
N CYS A 382 3.84 -12.40 9.13
CA CYS A 382 4.65 -13.62 8.95
C CYS A 382 3.82 -14.83 8.50
N PHE A 383 2.50 -14.78 8.69
CA PHE A 383 1.63 -15.94 8.68
C PHE A 383 0.39 -15.74 7.81
N GLY A 384 0.04 -16.76 7.05
CA GLY A 384 -1.25 -16.81 6.36
C GLY A 384 -2.32 -17.44 7.25
N PRO A 385 -3.61 -17.35 6.89
CA PRO A 385 -4.72 -17.97 7.64
C PRO A 385 -4.70 -19.51 7.76
N SER A 386 -3.59 -20.18 7.43
CA SER A 386 -3.44 -21.63 7.39
C SER A 386 -2.08 -22.14 7.91
N SER A 387 -1.22 -21.25 8.42
CA SER A 387 0.13 -21.62 8.89
C SER A 387 0.14 -22.01 10.37
N LYS A 388 0.01 -23.32 10.63
CA LYS A 388 -0.01 -23.99 11.95
C LYS A 388 1.17 -23.72 12.90
N GLY A 389 2.14 -22.91 12.51
CA GLY A 389 3.38 -22.71 13.25
C GLY A 389 3.29 -21.69 14.39
N CYS A 390 2.22 -20.90 14.43
CA CYS A 390 2.07 -19.73 15.30
C CYS A 390 0.63 -19.53 15.80
N ASP A 391 -0.16 -20.60 15.83
CA ASP A 391 -1.52 -20.61 16.39
C ASP A 391 -1.52 -20.32 17.91
N ASP A 392 -0.34 -20.34 18.55
CA ASP A 392 -0.10 -20.01 19.96
C ASP A 392 0.36 -18.57 20.23
N ILE A 393 0.49 -17.71 19.21
CA ILE A 393 0.80 -16.28 19.42
C ILE A 393 -0.40 -15.58 20.07
N GLU A 394 -0.20 -15.07 21.27
CA GLU A 394 -1.22 -14.35 22.03
C GLU A 394 -1.16 -12.83 21.79
N TYR A 395 0.04 -12.29 21.58
CA TYR A 395 0.30 -10.85 21.39
C TYR A 395 1.24 -10.59 20.21
N GLU A 396 1.08 -9.47 19.50
CA GLU A 396 1.94 -9.09 18.36
C GLU A 396 2.63 -7.74 18.61
N LEU A 397 3.94 -7.75 18.83
CA LEU A 397 4.73 -6.56 19.20
C LEU A 397 4.84 -5.51 18.09
N PHE A 398 4.63 -5.93 16.84
CA PHE A 398 4.71 -5.09 15.65
C PHE A 398 3.59 -5.47 14.67
N ALA A 399 2.46 -4.78 14.76
CA ALA A 399 1.35 -4.94 13.83
C ALA A 399 0.59 -3.62 13.60
N SER A 400 -0.52 -3.74 12.87
CA SER A 400 -1.48 -2.69 12.53
C SER A 400 -2.89 -3.30 12.48
N PRO A 401 -3.96 -2.50 12.53
CA PRO A 401 -5.33 -2.98 12.34
C PRO A 401 -5.53 -3.80 11.06
N PHE A 402 -4.75 -3.54 10.00
CA PHE A 402 -4.84 -4.24 8.72
C PHE A 402 -4.28 -5.66 8.76
N ASN A 403 -3.23 -5.89 9.55
CA ASN A 403 -2.41 -7.10 9.45
C ASN A 403 -2.26 -7.88 10.76
N ALA A 404 -2.69 -7.34 11.90
CA ALA A 404 -2.73 -8.05 13.16
C ALA A 404 -3.63 -9.29 13.05
N GLN A 405 -3.19 -10.40 13.64
CA GLN A 405 -3.89 -11.68 13.71
C GLN A 405 -4.53 -11.91 15.08
N VAL A 406 -3.99 -11.26 16.12
CA VAL A 406 -4.53 -11.32 17.48
C VAL A 406 -5.74 -10.40 17.67
N SER A 407 -6.46 -10.60 18.77
CA SER A 407 -7.62 -9.78 19.15
C SER A 407 -7.24 -8.33 19.44
N ASN A 408 -8.22 -7.44 19.45
CA ASN A 408 -8.05 -6.08 19.96
C ASN A 408 -7.51 -6.11 21.41
N GLY A 409 -6.68 -5.12 21.75
CA GLY A 409 -5.97 -5.03 23.03
C GLY A 409 -4.74 -5.94 23.15
N LYS A 410 -4.35 -6.65 22.07
CA LYS A 410 -3.20 -7.58 22.09
C LYS A 410 -2.12 -7.33 21.04
N PHE A 411 -2.28 -6.36 20.15
CA PHE A 411 -1.21 -5.96 19.23
C PHE A 411 -0.71 -4.56 19.56
N ALA A 412 0.59 -4.35 19.47
CA ALA A 412 1.19 -3.03 19.51
C ALA A 412 1.37 -2.51 18.09
N SER A 413 1.22 -1.20 17.92
CA SER A 413 1.23 -0.56 16.62
C SER A 413 1.94 0.79 16.66
N ARG A 414 2.15 1.35 15.48
CA ARG A 414 2.92 2.56 15.32
C ARG A 414 2.19 3.83 15.78
N PHE A 415 0.90 3.95 15.46
CA PHE A 415 0.13 5.17 15.74
C PHE A 415 -0.97 4.90 16.78
N PRO A 416 -0.64 4.54 18.05
CA PRO A 416 -1.65 4.18 19.04
C PRO A 416 -2.69 5.28 19.26
N HIS A 417 -2.30 6.56 19.15
CA HIS A 417 -3.18 7.73 19.22
C HIS A 417 -4.22 7.86 18.08
N ALA A 418 -4.12 7.02 17.05
CA ALA A 418 -5.09 6.86 15.96
C ALA A 418 -5.66 5.43 15.90
N GLU A 419 -4.94 4.43 16.43
CA GLU A 419 -5.23 3.00 16.27
C GLU A 419 -5.83 2.32 17.52
N GLU A 420 -5.90 3.00 18.68
CA GLU A 420 -6.55 2.49 19.90
C GLU A 420 -8.03 2.14 19.65
N VAL A 421 -8.75 2.97 18.88
CA VAL A 421 -10.15 2.70 18.45
C VAL A 421 -10.28 1.54 17.45
N PHE A 422 -9.15 1.02 16.96
CA PHE A 422 -9.06 -0.20 16.16
C PHE A 422 -8.31 -1.32 16.90
N GLY A 423 -8.20 -1.21 18.23
CA GLY A 423 -7.69 -2.27 19.10
C GLY A 423 -6.19 -2.30 19.33
N SER A 424 -5.44 -1.24 19.00
CA SER A 424 -4.03 -1.13 19.42
C SER A 424 -3.91 -1.13 20.95
N ALA A 425 -2.90 -1.81 21.47
CA ALA A 425 -2.54 -1.86 22.89
C ALA A 425 -1.49 -0.81 23.31
N GLY A 426 -0.98 -0.01 22.37
CA GLY A 426 0.13 0.94 22.58
C GLY A 426 1.23 0.80 21.53
N SER A 427 2.34 1.49 21.76
CA SER A 427 3.55 1.49 20.93
C SER A 427 4.68 0.62 21.50
N TYR A 428 5.53 0.10 20.61
CA TYR A 428 6.87 -0.35 21.01
C TYR A 428 7.76 0.87 21.29
N PRO A 429 8.63 0.87 22.33
CA PRO A 429 8.90 -0.23 23.25
C PRO A 429 8.00 -0.26 24.50
N ASP A 430 7.09 0.70 24.68
CA ASP A 430 6.33 0.93 25.92
C ASP A 430 5.54 -0.30 26.37
N VAL A 431 4.91 -1.02 25.42
CA VAL A 431 4.12 -2.24 25.70
C VAL A 431 4.92 -3.37 26.33
N LEU A 432 6.26 -3.38 26.24
CA LEU A 432 7.11 -4.40 26.85
C LEU A 432 6.97 -4.46 28.38
N GLN A 433 6.52 -3.36 29.00
CA GLN A 433 6.32 -3.27 30.46
C GLN A 433 4.87 -3.55 30.88
N THR A 434 3.91 -3.51 29.95
CA THR A 434 2.47 -3.64 30.27
C THR A 434 1.90 -5.02 29.98
N TRP A 435 2.54 -5.79 29.09
CA TRP A 435 2.12 -7.14 28.75
C TRP A 435 2.54 -8.17 29.81
N PRO A 436 1.70 -9.20 30.06
CA PRO A 436 1.97 -10.18 31.11
C PRO A 436 3.16 -11.06 30.74
N SER A 437 4.01 -11.39 31.70
CA SER A 437 5.19 -12.24 31.45
C SER A 437 4.84 -13.68 31.07
N THR A 438 3.59 -14.10 31.28
CA THR A 438 3.05 -15.38 30.81
C THR A 438 2.73 -15.39 29.31
N ALA A 439 2.78 -14.25 28.62
CA ALA A 439 2.41 -14.11 27.21
C ALA A 439 3.30 -14.90 26.24
N VAL A 440 2.70 -15.32 25.13
CA VAL A 440 3.42 -15.73 23.91
C VAL A 440 3.39 -14.59 22.91
N VAL A 441 4.57 -14.07 22.53
CA VAL A 441 4.68 -12.82 21.76
C VAL A 441 5.30 -13.04 20.38
N GLY A 442 4.60 -12.60 19.33
CA GLY A 442 5.08 -12.49 17.95
C GLY A 442 5.81 -11.17 17.71
N ILE A 443 7.02 -11.24 17.14
CA ILE A 443 7.93 -10.11 16.98
C ILE A 443 8.42 -10.05 15.53
N ASN A 444 7.69 -9.29 14.70
CA ASN A 444 8.02 -9.03 13.30
C ASN A 444 8.33 -7.53 13.07
N PRO A 445 9.52 -7.06 13.48
CA PRO A 445 9.86 -5.64 13.42
C PRO A 445 9.91 -5.15 11.97
N PRO A 446 9.67 -3.84 11.72
CA PRO A 446 10.03 -3.23 10.45
C PRO A 446 11.49 -3.54 10.11
N PHE A 447 11.77 -3.99 8.88
CA PHE A 447 13.14 -4.37 8.47
C PHE A 447 14.07 -3.17 8.19
N SER A 448 13.90 -2.08 8.93
CA SER A 448 14.78 -0.92 8.94
C SER A 448 15.92 -1.09 9.93
N ASP A 449 16.97 -0.28 9.81
CA ASP A 449 18.16 -0.47 10.67
C ASP A 449 17.90 -0.11 12.13
N ALA A 450 17.10 0.93 12.43
CA ALA A 450 16.87 1.33 13.82
C ALA A 450 16.07 0.28 14.61
N TYR A 451 14.98 -0.26 14.05
CA TYR A 451 14.18 -1.29 14.74
C TYR A 451 14.95 -2.60 14.89
N LEU A 452 15.71 -3.04 13.88
CA LEU A 452 16.49 -4.27 13.99
C LEU A 452 17.65 -4.12 14.99
N GLU A 453 18.33 -2.97 15.02
CA GLU A 453 19.37 -2.68 16.01
C GLU A 453 18.80 -2.60 17.44
N ASP A 454 17.63 -1.99 17.65
CA ASP A 454 17.02 -1.91 18.98
C ASP A 454 16.48 -3.27 19.45
N VAL A 455 15.70 -3.98 18.61
CA VAL A 455 15.09 -5.27 18.95
C VAL A 455 16.15 -6.38 19.09
N ILE A 456 17.07 -6.50 18.13
CA ILE A 456 18.02 -7.62 18.06
C ILE A 456 19.35 -7.26 18.73
N GLY A 457 19.84 -6.04 18.52
CA GLY A 457 21.12 -5.58 19.06
C GLY A 457 21.07 -5.23 20.54
N LYS A 458 20.05 -4.47 20.98
CA LYS A 458 19.98 -3.91 22.34
C LYS A 458 19.03 -4.63 23.30
N ARG A 459 17.84 -5.03 22.84
CA ARG A 459 16.75 -5.51 23.71
C ARG A 459 16.44 -7.00 23.65
N LEU A 460 17.14 -7.77 22.82
CA LEU A 460 16.83 -9.19 22.60
C LEU A 460 16.80 -10.00 23.90
N GLU A 461 17.76 -9.77 24.81
CA GLU A 461 17.81 -10.43 26.11
C GLU A 461 16.65 -10.01 27.01
N GLN A 462 16.36 -8.70 27.08
CA GLN A 462 15.21 -8.16 27.82
C GLN A 462 13.92 -8.83 27.34
N ILE A 463 13.66 -8.76 26.04
CA ILE A 463 12.46 -9.30 25.37
C ILE A 463 12.28 -10.79 25.65
N VAL A 464 13.34 -11.60 25.49
CA VAL A 464 13.27 -13.05 25.75
C VAL A 464 13.07 -13.34 27.24
N SER A 465 13.68 -12.58 28.15
CA SER A 465 13.46 -12.74 29.59
C SER A 465 12.10 -12.24 30.10
N SER A 466 11.46 -11.32 29.37
CA SER A 466 10.17 -10.73 29.74
C SER A 466 8.97 -11.63 29.45
N PHE A 467 9.07 -12.62 28.56
CA PHE A 467 7.92 -13.38 28.07
C PHE A 467 8.13 -14.90 28.11
N LYS A 468 7.06 -15.64 28.37
CA LYS A 468 7.03 -17.12 28.42
C LYS A 468 7.54 -17.77 27.13
N LYS A 469 7.27 -17.17 25.97
CA LYS A 469 7.75 -17.61 24.66
C LYS A 469 7.73 -16.45 23.67
N VAL A 470 8.77 -16.35 22.85
CA VAL A 470 8.91 -15.36 21.79
C VAL A 470 8.98 -16.06 20.44
N HIS A 471 8.29 -15.50 19.43
CA HIS A 471 8.42 -15.85 18.02
C HIS A 471 9.05 -14.67 17.28
N LEU A 472 10.34 -14.75 16.97
CA LEU A 472 11.12 -13.66 16.38
C LEU A 472 11.34 -13.87 14.88
N PHE A 473 11.13 -12.81 14.10
CA PHE A 473 11.41 -12.75 12.67
C PHE A 473 12.50 -11.71 12.41
N ALA A 474 13.61 -12.13 11.81
CA ALA A 474 14.76 -11.27 11.56
C ALA A 474 15.33 -11.51 10.15
N PRO A 475 15.45 -10.49 9.27
CA PRO A 475 16.05 -10.68 7.95
C PRO A 475 17.54 -11.01 8.11
N VAL A 476 18.06 -11.97 7.34
CA VAL A 476 19.49 -12.32 7.43
C VAL A 476 20.31 -11.47 6.47
N ARG A 477 20.73 -10.29 6.96
CA ARG A 477 21.65 -9.39 6.27
C ARG A 477 22.92 -9.12 7.09
N ASP A 478 23.87 -8.42 6.49
CA ASP A 478 25.08 -7.99 7.18
C ASP A 478 24.83 -6.71 7.97
N ALA A 479 25.05 -6.75 9.29
CA ALA A 479 24.71 -5.68 10.23
C ALA A 479 25.42 -5.89 11.59
N PRO A 480 25.60 -4.83 12.42
CA PRO A 480 26.24 -4.93 13.73
C PRO A 480 25.57 -5.93 14.69
N TRP A 481 24.23 -6.00 14.68
CA TRP A 481 23.43 -6.94 15.48
C TRP A 481 23.49 -8.40 15.00
N ARG A 482 24.03 -8.70 13.81
CA ARG A 482 24.06 -10.05 13.22
C ARG A 482 24.65 -11.15 14.11
N PRO A 483 25.71 -10.92 14.94
CA PRO A 483 26.23 -11.94 15.85
C PRO A 483 25.19 -12.46 16.85
N GLN A 484 24.22 -11.64 17.27
CA GLN A 484 23.17 -12.05 18.21
C GLN A 484 22.27 -13.15 17.63
N LEU A 485 22.08 -13.21 16.31
CA LEU A 485 21.31 -14.28 15.66
C LEU A 485 21.92 -15.68 15.88
N ARG A 486 23.22 -15.79 16.20
CA ARG A 486 23.86 -17.08 16.51
C ARG A 486 23.35 -17.71 17.81
N ARG A 487 22.77 -16.90 18.71
CA ARG A 487 22.22 -17.34 19.99
C ARG A 487 20.80 -17.92 19.87
N LEU A 488 20.18 -17.77 18.70
CA LEU A 488 18.84 -18.24 18.37
C LEU A 488 18.88 -19.71 17.97
N ALA A 489 19.23 -20.58 18.93
CA ALA A 489 19.35 -22.02 18.70
C ALA A 489 18.02 -22.61 18.18
N GLY A 490 18.12 -23.49 17.17
CA GLY A 490 16.95 -24.11 16.54
C GLY A 490 16.16 -23.22 15.57
N ALA A 491 16.65 -22.02 15.25
CA ALA A 491 16.01 -21.14 14.28
C ALA A 491 15.96 -21.74 12.85
N GLY A 492 14.84 -21.54 12.18
CA GLY A 492 14.61 -21.91 10.78
C GLY A 492 14.59 -20.70 9.85
N PHE A 493 14.33 -20.95 8.57
CA PHE A 493 14.16 -19.90 7.56
C PHE A 493 12.74 -19.90 7.00
N VAL A 494 12.20 -18.70 6.81
CA VAL A 494 10.93 -18.42 6.13
C VAL A 494 11.16 -17.39 5.03
N GLN A 495 10.50 -17.59 3.89
CA GLN A 495 10.50 -16.66 2.74
C GLN A 495 9.09 -16.23 2.35
N GLN A 496 8.07 -16.99 2.75
CA GLN A 496 6.68 -16.75 2.43
C GLN A 496 6.01 -16.00 3.58
N PHE A 497 5.58 -14.78 3.30
CA PHE A 497 4.83 -13.91 4.20
C PHE A 497 3.40 -13.75 3.67
N TRP A 498 2.49 -13.22 4.47
CA TRP A 498 1.13 -12.90 4.05
C TRP A 498 0.94 -11.39 3.90
N ASP A 499 0.51 -10.96 2.72
CA ASP A 499 0.06 -9.60 2.47
C ASP A 499 -1.45 -9.55 2.72
N ALA A 500 -1.84 -8.97 3.86
CA ALA A 500 -3.25 -8.89 4.26
C ALA A 500 -4.08 -8.05 3.26
N THR A 501 -3.56 -6.89 2.84
CA THR A 501 -4.20 -6.00 1.86
C THR A 501 -4.36 -6.66 0.49
N ALA A 502 -3.37 -7.43 0.04
CA ALA A 502 -3.47 -8.16 -1.23
C ALA A 502 -4.15 -9.54 -1.08
N SER A 503 -4.43 -9.97 0.16
CA SER A 503 -4.99 -11.28 0.53
C SER A 503 -4.30 -12.44 -0.19
N LYS A 504 -2.96 -12.41 -0.21
CA LYS A 504 -2.11 -13.39 -0.90
C LYS A 504 -0.84 -13.66 -0.10
N ALA A 505 -0.22 -14.80 -0.38
CA ALA A 505 1.17 -15.00 -0.02
C ALA A 505 2.09 -14.11 -0.87
N SER A 506 3.04 -13.45 -0.22
CA SER A 506 4.12 -12.68 -0.83
C SER A 506 5.45 -13.32 -0.46
N PHE A 507 6.29 -13.57 -1.45
CA PHE A 507 7.65 -14.06 -1.23
C PHE A 507 8.59 -12.88 -1.05
N LEU A 508 9.49 -12.96 -0.08
CA LEU A 508 10.56 -12.00 0.13
C LEU A 508 11.83 -12.46 -0.58
N ASP A 509 12.51 -11.53 -1.26
CA ASP A 509 13.78 -11.80 -1.95
C ASP A 509 14.92 -12.14 -0.97
N GLN A 510 14.85 -11.64 0.26
CA GLN A 510 15.79 -11.94 1.33
C GLN A 510 15.25 -13.05 2.26
N PRO A 511 16.08 -14.02 2.69
CA PRO A 511 15.68 -15.01 3.67
C PRO A 511 15.47 -14.36 5.04
N VAL A 512 14.33 -14.67 5.68
CA VAL A 512 14.04 -14.24 7.05
C VAL A 512 14.21 -15.43 7.98
N LEU A 513 14.97 -15.23 9.05
CA LEU A 513 15.11 -16.17 10.14
C LEU A 513 13.82 -16.17 10.97
N HIS A 514 13.24 -17.33 11.23
CA HIS A 514 12.19 -17.52 12.24
C HIS A 514 12.78 -18.31 13.40
N TRP A 515 12.75 -17.73 14.59
CA TRP A 515 13.10 -18.41 15.84
C TRP A 515 11.91 -18.45 16.78
N GLN A 516 11.76 -19.55 17.52
CA GLN A 516 10.84 -19.64 18.65
C GLN A 516 11.58 -20.16 19.88
N GLY A 517 11.35 -19.53 21.03
CA GLY A 517 11.96 -19.97 22.29
C GLY A 517 11.69 -19.02 23.45
N ASN A 518 12.24 -19.37 24.61
CA ASN A 518 12.11 -18.65 25.88
C ASN A 518 13.47 -18.35 26.54
N GLU A 519 14.56 -18.91 26.00
CA GLU A 519 15.93 -18.73 26.48
C GLU A 519 16.87 -18.60 25.27
N LEU A 520 17.85 -17.70 25.37
CA LEU A 520 18.91 -17.56 24.37
C LEU A 520 20.04 -18.55 24.67
N ALA A 521 20.69 -19.08 23.64
CA ALA A 521 21.92 -19.85 23.85
C ALA A 521 23.03 -18.96 24.45
N GLY A 522 23.91 -19.60 25.22
CA GLY A 522 25.13 -18.98 25.75
C GLY A 522 25.99 -18.39 24.63
N ALA A 523 26.71 -17.31 24.96
CA ALA A 523 27.57 -16.56 24.04
C ALA A 523 28.88 -17.29 23.70
#